data_AF-A0A7C5HIK9-F1
#
_entry.id   AF-A0A7C5HIK9-F1
#
_cell.length_a   1.000
_cell.length_b   1.000
_cell.length_c   1.000
_cell.angle_alpha   90.00
_cell.angle_beta   90.00
_cell.angle_gamma   90.00
#
_symmetry.space_group_name_H-M   'P 1'
#
loop_
_entity.id
_entity.type
_entity.pdbx_description
1 polymer ?
#
loop_
_entity_poly.entity_id
_entity_poly.type
_entity_poly.pdbx_seq_one_letter_code
_entity_poly.pdbx_strand_id
1 'polypeptide(L)'
;MTEFSDCRIHNSDFYQTYLTNSNFTCSDLKGSIFENTNLENANFQNAKNYSINPLNNKIEKAKFSMPEVVSLLNHLGIRIEY
;
A
#
# COMPACT_ATOMS: atom_id res chain seq x y z
N MET A 1 -4.46 6.36 -14.47
CA MET A 1 -5.02 5.87 -13.20
C MET A 1 -5.42 4.43 -13.41
N THR A 2 -5.09 3.56 -12.47
CA THR A 2 -5.34 2.11 -12.57
C THR A 2 -6.33 1.71 -11.50
N GLU A 3 -7.35 0.96 -11.89
CA GLU A 3 -8.44 0.53 -11.00
C GLU A 3 -8.23 -0.91 -10.58
N PHE A 4 -8.17 -1.11 -9.27
CA PHE A 4 -8.01 -2.40 -8.63
C PHE A 4 -8.91 -2.51 -7.40
N SER A 5 -10.08 -1.86 -7.40
CA SER A 5 -11.02 -1.95 -6.28
C SER A 5 -11.64 -3.34 -6.15
N ASP A 6 -11.87 -3.79 -4.92
CA ASP A 6 -12.50 -5.09 -4.60
C ASP A 6 -11.81 -6.31 -5.25
N CYS A 7 -10.49 -6.22 -5.43
CA CYS A 7 -9.68 -7.24 -6.09
C CYS A 7 -8.91 -8.11 -5.08
N ARG A 8 -8.61 -9.35 -5.50
CA ARG A 8 -7.59 -10.20 -4.85
C ARG A 8 -6.30 -10.12 -5.67
N ILE A 9 -5.31 -9.41 -5.15
CA ILE A 9 -4.06 -9.08 -5.83
C ILE A 9 -2.93 -9.69 -4.99
N HIS A 10 -2.76 -11.00 -5.11
CA HIS A 10 -1.78 -11.74 -4.33
C HIS A 10 -0.49 -11.93 -5.10
N ASN A 11 0.65 -11.84 -4.41
CA ASN A 11 1.99 -12.09 -4.95
C ASN A 11 2.27 -11.34 -6.27
N SER A 12 1.70 -10.16 -6.43
CA SER A 12 1.91 -9.32 -7.62
C SER A 12 3.13 -8.44 -7.42
N ASP A 13 3.87 -8.21 -8.49
CA ASP A 13 5.09 -7.39 -8.46
C ASP A 13 4.79 -5.99 -9.00
N PHE A 14 4.95 -4.97 -8.15
CA PHE A 14 4.84 -3.56 -8.51
C PHE A 14 6.18 -2.82 -8.44
N TYR A 15 7.31 -3.54 -8.52
CA TYR A 15 8.67 -2.99 -8.54
C TYR A 15 8.84 -1.91 -9.62
N GLN A 16 9.33 -0.72 -9.21
CA GLN A 16 9.60 0.41 -10.10
C GLN A 16 8.41 0.86 -10.97
N THR A 17 7.17 0.71 -10.47
CA THR A 17 5.97 1.13 -11.21
C THR A 17 5.45 2.52 -10.82
N TYR A 18 4.69 3.12 -11.73
CA TYR A 18 3.95 4.37 -11.51
C TYR A 18 2.47 4.06 -11.29
N LEU A 19 2.02 4.19 -10.06
CA LEU A 19 0.64 3.93 -9.60
C LEU A 19 0.02 5.20 -8.98
N THR A 20 0.48 6.38 -9.41
CA THR A 20 -0.10 7.66 -8.99
C THR A 20 -1.61 7.69 -9.29
N ASN A 21 -2.42 8.10 -8.30
CA ASN A 21 -3.89 8.09 -8.34
C ASN A 21 -4.53 6.71 -8.56
N SER A 22 -3.84 5.59 -8.35
CA SER A 22 -4.45 4.27 -8.46
C SER A 22 -5.45 4.00 -7.34
N ASN A 23 -6.46 3.19 -7.64
CA ASN A 23 -7.48 2.80 -6.67
C ASN A 23 -7.32 1.33 -6.24
N PHE A 24 -6.98 1.10 -4.98
CA PHE A 24 -6.86 -0.22 -4.35
C PHE A 24 -7.93 -0.46 -3.28
N THR A 25 -9.03 0.30 -3.28
CA THR A 25 -10.04 0.23 -2.21
C THR A 25 -10.59 -1.19 -2.03
N CYS A 26 -10.75 -1.62 -0.78
CA CYS A 26 -11.33 -2.93 -0.42
C CYS A 26 -10.54 -4.16 -0.93
N SER A 27 -9.34 -3.99 -1.45
CA SER A 27 -8.56 -5.08 -2.05
C SER A 27 -7.64 -5.79 -1.06
N ASP A 28 -7.37 -7.06 -1.36
CA ASP A 28 -6.43 -7.89 -0.60
C ASP A 28 -5.11 -8.01 -1.35
N LEU A 29 -4.05 -7.45 -0.77
CA LEU A 29 -2.73 -7.27 -1.37
C LEU A 29 -1.68 -8.26 -0.85
N LYS A 30 -2.12 -9.37 -0.25
CA LYS A 30 -1.23 -10.33 0.43
C LYS A 30 -0.04 -10.75 -0.45
N GLY A 31 1.16 -10.52 0.06
CA GLY A 31 2.42 -10.93 -0.57
C GLY A 31 2.81 -10.12 -1.81
N SER A 32 2.06 -9.07 -2.15
CA SER A 32 2.42 -8.19 -3.26
C SER A 32 3.58 -7.26 -2.88
N ILE A 33 4.45 -7.00 -3.85
CA ILE A 33 5.71 -6.27 -3.68
C ILE A 33 5.52 -4.82 -4.13
N PHE A 34 5.78 -3.88 -3.22
CA PHE A 34 5.85 -2.45 -3.49
C PHE A 34 7.25 -1.93 -3.15
N GLU A 35 8.09 -1.77 -4.17
CA GLU A 35 9.46 -1.31 -4.02
C GLU A 35 9.82 -0.33 -5.14
N ASN A 36 10.33 0.85 -4.75
CA ASN A 36 10.58 1.97 -5.66
C ASN A 36 9.32 2.38 -6.47
N THR A 37 8.13 2.21 -5.88
CA THR A 37 6.84 2.48 -6.52
C THR A 37 6.37 3.91 -6.22
N ASN A 38 5.83 4.60 -7.23
CA ASN A 38 5.11 5.86 -7.01
C ASN A 38 3.63 5.58 -6.71
N LEU A 39 3.22 5.80 -5.46
CA LEU A 39 1.85 5.65 -4.94
C LEU A 39 1.24 7.00 -4.51
N GLU A 40 1.75 8.12 -5.02
CA GLU A 40 1.22 9.45 -4.72
C GLU A 40 -0.28 9.51 -5.04
N ASN A 41 -1.08 9.98 -4.07
CA ASN A 41 -2.55 10.04 -4.15
C ASN A 41 -3.26 8.70 -4.36
N ALA A 42 -2.58 7.55 -4.22
CA ALA A 42 -3.22 6.25 -4.31
C ALA A 42 -4.23 6.03 -3.17
N ASN A 43 -5.31 5.29 -3.44
CA ASN A 43 -6.34 5.01 -2.46
C ASN A 43 -6.29 3.56 -1.97
N PHE A 44 -5.85 3.35 -0.73
CA PHE A 44 -5.83 2.06 -0.03
C PHE A 44 -6.92 1.97 1.07
N GLN A 45 -7.97 2.80 1.02
CA GLN A 45 -9.06 2.73 1.99
C GLN A 45 -9.67 1.32 2.00
N ASN A 46 -9.73 0.71 3.18
CA ASN A 46 -10.23 -0.66 3.41
C ASN A 46 -9.46 -1.77 2.69
N ALA A 47 -8.32 -1.45 2.05
CA ALA A 47 -7.39 -2.46 1.56
C ALA A 47 -6.74 -3.18 2.74
N LYS A 48 -6.28 -4.42 2.52
CA LYS A 48 -5.69 -5.28 3.56
C LYS A 48 -4.44 -5.99 3.05
N ASN A 49 -3.61 -6.43 3.99
CA ASN A 49 -2.41 -7.23 3.78
C ASN A 49 -1.36 -6.59 2.85
N TYR A 50 -1.38 -5.27 2.70
CA TYR A 50 -0.31 -4.57 2.01
C TYR A 50 0.91 -4.44 2.91
N SER A 51 2.10 -4.59 2.32
CA SER A 51 3.37 -4.31 2.98
C SER A 51 4.10 -3.22 2.19
N ILE A 52 3.84 -1.97 2.55
CA ILE A 52 4.40 -0.81 1.86
C ILE A 52 5.43 -0.18 2.79
N ASN A 53 6.70 -0.18 2.38
CA ASN A 53 7.73 0.56 3.08
C ASN A 53 7.66 2.05 2.66
N PRO A 54 7.32 2.98 3.58
CA PRO A 54 7.21 4.41 3.25
C PRO A 54 8.58 5.06 2.94
N LEU A 55 9.70 4.42 3.31
CA LEU A 55 11.05 4.94 3.02
C LEU A 55 11.49 4.66 1.57
N ASN A 56 10.94 3.60 0.95
CA ASN A 56 11.31 3.16 -0.39
C ASN A 56 10.24 3.43 -1.45
N ASN A 57 9.09 4.02 -1.06
CA ASN A 57 7.97 4.29 -1.95
C ASN A 57 7.47 5.72 -1.75
N LYS A 58 7.01 6.36 -2.83
CA LYS A 58 6.40 7.69 -2.73
C LYS A 58 4.93 7.54 -2.36
N ILE A 59 4.55 7.92 -1.15
CA ILE A 59 3.17 7.75 -0.64
C ILE A 59 2.49 9.08 -0.31
N GLU A 60 3.01 10.21 -0.79
CA GLU A 60 2.43 11.52 -0.48
C GLU A 60 0.95 11.56 -0.86
N LYS A 61 0.11 12.02 0.09
CA LYS A 61 -1.35 12.10 -0.06
C LYS A 61 -2.07 10.75 -0.32
N ALA A 62 -1.38 9.62 -0.24
CA ALA A 62 -2.03 8.32 -0.30
C ALA A 62 -2.98 8.14 0.90
N LYS A 63 -4.10 7.45 0.69
CA LYS A 63 -5.16 7.28 1.69
C LYS A 63 -5.10 5.86 2.25
N PHE A 64 -5.05 5.71 3.56
CA PHE A 64 -5.05 4.42 4.26
C PHE A 64 -6.12 4.39 5.35
N SER A 65 -6.59 3.20 5.72
CA SER A 65 -7.55 3.01 6.83
C SER A 65 -6.86 2.47 8.08
N MET A 66 -7.33 2.89 9.26
CA MET A 66 -7.09 2.16 10.50
C MET A 66 -7.86 0.82 10.50
N PRO A 67 -7.37 -0.21 11.20
CA PRO A 67 -6.06 -0.28 11.84
C PRO A 67 -4.93 -0.61 10.85
N GLU A 68 -5.24 -0.95 9.59
CA GLU A 68 -4.28 -1.51 8.63
C GLU A 68 -3.06 -0.62 8.35
N VAL A 69 -3.24 0.71 8.39
CA VAL A 69 -2.15 1.69 8.17
C VAL A 69 -0.99 1.51 9.14
N VAL A 70 -1.22 0.89 10.31
CA VAL A 70 -0.18 0.54 11.29
C VAL A 70 0.89 -0.35 10.65
N SER A 71 0.56 -1.16 9.63
CA SER A 71 1.52 -1.98 8.88
C SER A 71 2.67 -1.19 8.24
N LEU A 72 2.47 0.10 7.92
CA LEU A 72 3.52 0.95 7.38
C LEU A 72 4.67 1.11 8.38
N LEU A 73 4.33 1.17 9.67
CA LEU A 73 5.27 1.37 10.77
C LEU A 73 6.19 0.15 10.99
N ASN A 74 5.80 -1.04 10.53
CA ASN A 74 6.61 -2.27 10.63
C ASN A 74 7.98 -2.12 9.94
N HIS A 75 8.10 -1.19 8.99
CA HIS A 75 9.34 -0.96 8.23
C HIS A 75 10.29 0.03 8.93
N LEU A 76 9.89 0.64 10.05
CA LEU A 76 10.66 1.67 10.74
C LEU A 76 11.48 1.11 11.92
N GLY A 77 11.38 -0.19 12.22
CA GLY A 77 12.07 -0.81 13.35
C GLY A 77 11.61 -0.31 14.72
N ILE A 78 10.40 0.26 14.78
CA ILE A 78 9.80 0.77 16.02
C ILE A 78 8.93 -0.28 16.70
N ARG A 79 8.71 -0.11 18.01
CA ARG A 79 7.76 -0.91 18.79
C ARG A 79 6.44 -0.17 18.90
N ILE A 80 5.35 -0.90 18.74
CA ILE A 80 3.98 -0.39 18.83
C ILE A 80 3.35 -0.99 20.08
N GLU A 81 2.98 -0.12 21.02
CA GLU A 81 2.29 -0.47 22.26
C GLU A 81 0.82 -0.07 22.12
N TYR A 82 -0.09 -0.82 22.76
CA TYR A 82 -1.55 -0.64 22.68
C TYR A 82 -2.12 -0.01 23.95
#